data_AF-A0A651HL17-F1
#
_entry.id   AF-A0A651HL17-F1
#
_cell.length_a   1.000
_cell.length_b   1.000
_cell.length_c   1.000
_cell.angle_alpha   90.00
_cell.angle_beta   90.00
_cell.angle_gamma   90.00
#
_symmetry.space_group_name_H-M   'P 1'
#
loop_
_entity.id
_entity.type
_entity.pdbx_description
1 polymer ?
#
loop_
_entity_poly.entity_id
_entity_poly.type
_entity_poly.pdbx_seq_one_letter_code
_entity_poly.pdbx_strand_id
1 'polypeptide(L)'
;MCGSAIDPSSSSSPSWPDSGCSSPTPTSGTASSPDGGGPDFSRIHLSRIRRLMGSSPPGTPGTSPRSLPAPSESLRGLSERALAWIVYSLTAVVCGLVVVLITFRQVLVIEGLNVAPLPAFHAILNGTCALLLILGVILIRKGRVAAHRTAMVGAFALSAVFLISYVIYHSQSPGAHFGGEGWVRPVYFFILISHITLAPVVLPLALYTVVRAFRAEFGRHRRIARWTFPVWLYVAVTGVAVYLMMAPYYVF
;
A
#
# COMPACT_ATOMS: atom_id res chain seq x y z
N MET A 1 17.52 3.48 65.40
CA MET A 1 18.42 2.57 64.64
C MET A 1 18.22 2.90 63.17
N CYS A 2 18.97 3.87 62.62
CA CYS A 2 20.08 3.66 61.65
C CYS A 2 19.67 2.69 60.52
N GLY A 3 19.34 3.18 59.33
CA GLY A 3 20.28 3.44 58.21
C GLY A 3 20.40 2.17 57.36
N SER A 4 20.33 2.12 56.03
CA SER A 4 20.77 3.06 55.01
C SER A 4 20.15 2.74 53.65
N ALA A 5 20.15 3.75 52.78
CA ALA A 5 19.86 3.69 51.35
C ALA A 5 20.87 2.84 50.56
N ILE A 6 20.46 2.33 49.39
CA ILE A 6 21.36 1.89 48.32
C ILE A 6 20.97 2.60 47.02
N ASP A 7 22.01 3.17 46.43
CA ASP A 7 22.17 4.08 45.30
C ASP A 7 22.09 3.35 43.94
N PRO A 8 21.50 3.94 42.87
CA PRO A 8 21.49 3.37 41.53
C PRO A 8 22.65 3.91 40.69
N SER A 9 23.80 3.23 40.71
CA SER A 9 24.83 3.43 39.66
C SER A 9 25.80 2.25 39.57
N SER A 10 25.65 1.40 38.55
CA SER A 10 26.78 0.65 38.01
C SER A 10 26.50 0.24 36.56
N SER A 11 27.15 0.98 35.68
CA SER A 11 27.38 0.75 34.26
C SER A 11 28.21 -0.51 34.00
N SER A 12 27.80 -1.33 33.03
CA SER A 12 28.74 -2.16 32.25
C SER A 12 28.06 -2.68 30.99
N SER A 13 28.29 -1.98 29.88
CA SER A 13 28.02 -2.40 28.50
C SER A 13 29.13 -3.34 28.00
N PRO A 14 28.83 -4.44 27.29
CA PRO A 14 29.85 -5.31 26.71
C PRO A 14 30.52 -4.70 25.48
N SER A 15 31.84 -4.57 25.52
CA SER A 15 32.73 -4.21 24.42
C SER A 15 32.95 -5.40 23.47
N TRP A 16 32.77 -5.19 22.16
CA TRP A 16 33.14 -6.14 21.10
C TRP A 16 34.59 -5.89 20.64
N PRO A 17 35.39 -6.91 20.34
CA PRO A 17 36.74 -6.71 19.80
C PRO A 17 36.74 -6.41 18.30
N ASP A 18 37.51 -5.39 17.93
CA ASP A 18 37.85 -5.01 16.56
C ASP A 18 38.69 -6.10 15.86
N SER A 19 38.13 -6.74 14.84
CA SER A 19 38.88 -7.58 13.90
C SER A 19 39.27 -6.74 12.68
N GLY A 20 40.52 -6.27 12.69
CA GLY A 20 41.19 -5.72 11.52
C GLY A 20 41.41 -6.80 10.47
N CYS A 21 40.92 -6.56 9.26
CA CYS A 21 41.32 -7.30 8.06
C CYS A 21 41.81 -6.29 7.01
N SER A 22 43.13 -6.31 6.83
CA SER A 22 43.89 -5.53 5.88
C SER A 22 43.59 -5.95 4.44
N SER A 23 43.42 -4.96 3.56
CA SER A 23 43.33 -5.11 2.11
C SER A 23 44.68 -5.51 1.50
N PRO A 24 44.74 -6.42 0.51
CA PRO A 24 45.90 -6.57 -0.36
C PRO A 24 45.80 -5.66 -1.59
N THR A 25 46.89 -4.94 -1.84
CA THR A 25 47.22 -4.13 -3.03
C THR A 25 47.44 -5.00 -4.29
N PRO A 26 47.30 -4.43 -5.51
CA PRO A 26 47.27 -5.19 -6.76
C PRO A 26 48.68 -5.49 -7.30
N THR A 27 48.88 -6.72 -7.77
CA THR A 27 50.10 -7.13 -8.50
C THR A 27 50.03 -6.74 -9.96
N SER A 28 51.04 -6.00 -10.41
CA SER A 28 51.37 -5.69 -11.79
C SER A 28 51.85 -6.94 -12.54
N GLY A 29 51.18 -7.27 -13.65
CA GLY A 29 51.60 -8.31 -14.60
C GLY A 29 51.60 -7.75 -16.02
N THR A 30 52.81 -7.54 -16.55
CA THR A 30 53.11 -7.20 -17.95
C THR A 30 52.98 -8.44 -18.82
N ALA A 31 52.22 -8.37 -19.92
CA ALA A 31 52.30 -9.33 -21.02
C ALA A 31 52.18 -8.59 -22.36
N SER A 32 53.21 -8.80 -23.18
CA SER A 32 53.49 -8.27 -24.51
C SER A 32 52.70 -8.98 -25.63
N SER A 33 52.62 -8.29 -26.78
CA SER A 33 51.91 -8.58 -28.04
C SER A 33 52.12 -9.97 -28.67
N PRO A 34 51.37 -10.34 -29.73
CA PRO A 34 51.82 -9.94 -31.08
C PRO A 34 50.71 -9.54 -32.07
N ASP A 35 51.20 -8.88 -33.12
CA ASP A 35 50.52 -8.40 -34.32
C ASP A 35 49.66 -9.43 -35.05
N GLY A 36 48.54 -8.95 -35.59
CA GLY A 36 47.69 -9.67 -36.53
C GLY A 36 47.06 -8.70 -37.52
N GLY A 37 47.82 -8.34 -38.55
CA GLY A 37 47.34 -7.55 -39.69
C GLY A 37 46.34 -8.33 -40.54
N GLY A 38 45.12 -7.79 -40.64
CA GLY A 38 44.11 -8.19 -41.61
C GLY A 38 43.64 -6.97 -42.42
N PRO A 39 43.28 -7.13 -43.70
CA PRO A 39 42.94 -6.00 -44.58
C PRO A 39 41.65 -5.28 -44.14
N ASP A 40 41.74 -3.96 -43.98
CA ASP A 40 40.62 -3.05 -43.68
C ASP A 40 39.75 -2.82 -44.92
N PHE A 41 38.66 -3.58 -45.04
CA PHE A 41 37.66 -3.44 -46.10
C PHE A 41 36.57 -2.39 -45.78
N SER A 42 36.73 -1.56 -44.74
CA SER A 42 35.65 -0.66 -44.27
C SER A 42 35.67 0.74 -44.89
N ARG A 43 36.56 1.00 -45.86
CA ARG A 43 36.81 2.34 -46.41
C ARG A 43 36.54 2.47 -47.90
N ILE A 44 35.46 1.93 -48.42
CA ILE A 44 34.92 2.34 -49.72
C ILE A 44 33.39 2.17 -49.67
N HIS A 45 32.66 3.15 -50.23
CA HIS A 45 31.22 3.09 -50.56
C HIS A 45 30.15 3.40 -49.50
N LEU A 46 30.12 4.61 -48.90
CA LEU A 46 28.82 5.18 -48.44
C LEU A 46 28.64 6.71 -48.57
N SER A 47 29.63 7.46 -49.06
CA SER A 47 29.49 8.92 -49.24
C SER A 47 28.71 9.35 -50.49
N ARG A 48 28.20 8.42 -51.30
CA ARG A 48 27.42 8.69 -52.54
C ARG A 48 25.92 8.36 -52.48
N ILE A 49 25.40 7.77 -51.39
CA ILE A 49 23.97 7.39 -51.28
C ILE A 49 23.15 8.41 -50.45
N ARG A 50 23.76 9.48 -49.93
CA ARG A 50 23.04 10.54 -49.19
C ARG A 50 22.55 11.71 -50.05
N ARG A 51 22.66 11.63 -51.39
CA ARG A 51 22.36 12.75 -52.28
C ARG A 51 21.22 12.52 -53.27
N LEU A 52 20.51 11.39 -53.18
CA LEU A 52 19.44 11.03 -54.12
C LEU A 52 18.14 10.52 -53.47
N MET A 53 17.92 10.74 -52.18
CA MET A 53 16.62 10.47 -51.56
C MET A 53 16.12 11.68 -50.76
N GLY A 54 15.20 12.42 -51.37
CA GLY A 54 14.07 13.01 -50.66
C GLY A 54 14.22 14.46 -50.21
N SER A 55 14.08 15.40 -51.14
CA SER A 55 13.52 16.72 -50.82
C SER A 55 12.05 16.52 -50.38
N SER A 56 11.75 16.72 -49.11
CA SER A 56 10.37 16.75 -48.61
C SER A 56 9.70 18.08 -49.00
N PRO A 57 8.42 18.07 -49.42
CA PRO A 57 7.66 19.31 -49.60
C PRO A 57 7.38 19.97 -48.24
N PRO A 58 7.14 21.30 -48.20
CA PRO A 58 6.81 22.00 -46.95
C PRO A 58 5.50 21.44 -46.38
N GLY A 59 5.61 20.78 -45.24
CA GLY A 59 4.47 20.27 -44.49
C GLY A 59 3.62 21.41 -43.96
N THR A 60 2.31 21.29 -44.14
CA THR A 60 1.28 22.05 -43.42
C THR A 60 1.50 21.93 -41.91
N PRO A 61 1.16 22.95 -41.09
CA PRO A 61 1.26 22.84 -39.64
C PRO A 61 0.25 21.80 -39.15
N GLY A 62 0.72 20.57 -38.98
CA GLY A 62 -0.05 19.49 -38.37
C GLY A 62 -0.20 19.77 -36.88
N THR A 63 -1.41 20.11 -36.45
CA THR A 63 -1.84 19.98 -35.06
C THR A 63 -1.66 18.50 -34.66
N SER A 64 -0.56 18.18 -33.98
CA SER A 64 -0.39 16.84 -33.42
C SER A 64 -1.54 16.56 -32.44
N PRO A 65 -2.23 15.41 -32.55
CA PRO A 65 -3.26 15.07 -31.58
C PRO A 65 -2.60 14.96 -30.21
N ARG A 66 -3.09 15.76 -29.25
CA ARG A 66 -2.59 15.81 -27.87
C ARG A 66 -2.71 14.41 -27.27
N SER A 67 -1.61 13.66 -27.23
CA SER A 67 -1.56 12.39 -26.53
C SER A 67 -1.87 12.66 -25.06
N LEU A 68 -2.90 12.00 -24.53
CA LEU A 68 -3.22 12.13 -23.11
C LEU A 68 -2.02 11.59 -22.31
N PRO A 69 -1.47 12.37 -21.37
CA PRO A 69 -0.33 11.92 -20.58
C PRO A 69 -0.68 10.63 -19.84
N ALA A 70 0.30 9.74 -19.70
CA ALA A 70 0.11 8.50 -18.94
C ALA A 70 -0.41 8.83 -17.52
N PRO A 71 -1.28 7.99 -16.92
CA PRO A 71 -1.88 8.27 -15.61
C PRO A 71 -0.85 8.64 -14.52
N SER A 72 0.35 8.08 -14.60
CA SER A 72 1.47 8.36 -13.69
C SER A 72 2.04 9.78 -13.85
N GLU A 73 2.06 10.35 -15.05
CA GLU A 73 2.53 11.72 -15.28
C GLU A 73 1.50 12.75 -14.80
N SER A 74 0.22 12.48 -15.06
CA SER A 74 -0.89 13.29 -14.55
C SER A 74 -0.86 13.42 -13.02
N LEU A 75 -0.61 12.33 -12.30
CA LEU A 75 -0.52 12.33 -10.83
C LEU A 75 0.73 13.03 -10.29
N ARG A 76 1.84 13.04 -11.05
CA ARG A 76 3.09 13.73 -10.66
C ARG A 76 3.00 15.25 -10.79
N GLY A 77 2.18 15.74 -11.73
CA GLY A 77 1.95 17.17 -11.93
C GLY A 77 0.96 17.81 -10.94
N LEU A 78 0.25 17.01 -10.12
CA LEU A 78 -0.72 17.55 -9.15
C LEU A 78 -0.02 18.25 -7.98
N SER A 79 -0.46 19.47 -7.68
CA SER A 79 0.00 20.18 -6.49
C SER A 79 -0.39 19.44 -5.20
N GLU A 80 0.40 19.61 -4.14
CA GLU A 80 0.11 19.01 -2.83
C GLU A 80 -1.27 19.38 -2.29
N ARG A 81 -1.69 20.63 -2.53
CA ARG A 81 -3.02 21.12 -2.16
C ARG A 81 -4.12 20.42 -2.96
N ALA A 82 -3.94 20.29 -4.27
CA ALA A 82 -4.90 19.59 -5.13
C ALA A 82 -5.03 18.11 -4.74
N LEU A 83 -3.89 17.42 -4.51
CA LEU A 83 -3.90 16.04 -4.05
C LEU A 83 -4.65 15.89 -2.72
N ALA A 84 -4.44 16.81 -1.78
CA ALA A 84 -5.13 16.78 -0.51
C ALA A 84 -6.65 16.95 -0.67
N TRP A 85 -7.08 17.96 -1.43
CA TRP A 85 -8.50 18.14 -1.75
C TRP A 85 -9.10 16.91 -2.41
N ILE A 86 -8.42 16.29 -3.38
CA ILE A 86 -8.91 15.08 -4.04
C ILE A 86 -9.07 13.93 -3.03
N VAL A 87 -8.05 13.65 -2.22
CA VAL A 87 -8.09 12.53 -1.25
C VAL A 87 -9.16 12.77 -0.18
N TYR A 88 -9.26 13.96 0.38
CA TYR A 88 -10.26 14.27 1.40
C TYR A 88 -11.67 14.32 0.84
N SER A 89 -11.88 14.91 -0.34
CA SER A 89 -13.19 14.90 -1.00
C SER A 89 -13.62 13.49 -1.36
N LEU A 90 -12.72 12.66 -1.93
CA LEU A 90 -13.02 11.26 -2.21
C LEU A 90 -13.36 10.49 -0.92
N THR A 91 -12.60 10.70 0.15
CA THR A 91 -12.87 10.08 1.45
C THR A 91 -14.24 10.49 1.97
N ALA A 92 -14.56 11.79 1.96
CA ALA A 92 -15.85 12.32 2.42
C ALA A 92 -17.02 11.78 1.58
N VAL A 93 -16.86 11.70 0.25
CA VAL A 93 -17.86 11.12 -0.65
C VAL A 93 -18.07 9.64 -0.36
N VAL A 94 -17.00 8.85 -0.20
CA VAL A 94 -17.10 7.43 0.11
C VAL A 94 -17.76 7.21 1.47
N CYS A 95 -17.34 7.94 2.51
CA CYS A 95 -17.94 7.85 3.84
C CYS A 95 -19.41 8.28 3.84
N GLY A 96 -19.73 9.39 3.16
CA GLY A 96 -21.11 9.86 3.01
C GLY A 96 -21.99 8.85 2.28
N LEU A 97 -21.50 8.26 1.19
CA LEU A 97 -22.20 7.23 0.43
C LEU A 97 -22.47 5.99 1.30
N VAL A 98 -21.47 5.54 2.06
CA VAL A 98 -21.64 4.42 3.01
C VAL A 98 -22.72 4.73 4.04
N VAL A 99 -22.71 5.93 4.64
CA VAL A 99 -23.73 6.34 5.63
C VAL A 99 -25.12 6.38 5.00
N VAL A 100 -25.26 6.97 3.81
CA VAL A 100 -26.53 7.04 3.08
C VAL A 100 -27.06 5.63 2.75
N LEU A 101 -26.22 4.75 2.19
CA LEU A 101 -26.64 3.41 1.77
C LEU A 101 -27.01 2.50 2.94
N ILE A 102 -26.43 2.72 4.12
CA ILE A 102 -26.78 1.98 5.35
C ILE A 102 -28.04 2.56 6.00
N THR A 103 -28.25 3.87 5.93
CA THR A 103 -29.41 4.55 6.53
C THR A 103 -30.68 4.30 5.72
N PHE A 104 -30.60 4.46 4.40
CA PHE A 104 -31.70 4.23 3.47
C PHE A 104 -31.65 2.80 2.95
N ARG A 105 -31.95 1.85 3.84
CA ARG A 105 -32.09 0.43 3.47
C ARG A 105 -33.11 0.29 2.32
N GLN A 106 -32.85 -0.64 1.40
CA GLN A 106 -33.57 -0.84 0.11
C GLN A 106 -33.11 -0.01 -1.11
N VAL A 107 -32.20 0.96 -0.99
CA VAL A 107 -31.67 1.67 -2.19
C VAL A 107 -30.76 0.76 -3.04
N LEU A 108 -30.02 -0.13 -2.39
CA LEU A 108 -29.09 -1.07 -3.05
C LEU A 108 -29.47 -2.50 -2.66
N VAL A 109 -30.39 -3.08 -3.44
CA VAL A 109 -30.85 -4.47 -3.29
C VAL A 109 -30.42 -5.28 -4.50
N ILE A 110 -29.80 -6.42 -4.24
CA ILE A 110 -29.50 -7.43 -5.26
C ILE A 110 -30.49 -8.55 -5.02
N GLU A 111 -31.54 -8.60 -5.84
CA GLU A 111 -32.59 -9.61 -5.71
C GLU A 111 -32.00 -11.02 -5.79
N GLY A 112 -32.42 -11.91 -4.87
CA GLY A 112 -31.97 -13.30 -4.82
C GLY A 112 -30.59 -13.55 -4.20
N LEU A 113 -29.86 -12.51 -3.75
CA LEU A 113 -28.58 -12.69 -3.07
C LEU A 113 -28.78 -13.06 -1.59
N ASN A 114 -28.24 -14.22 -1.18
CA ASN A 114 -28.16 -14.56 0.24
C ASN A 114 -27.00 -13.79 0.90
N VAL A 115 -27.32 -12.82 1.75
CA VAL A 115 -26.35 -11.98 2.47
C VAL A 115 -25.86 -12.58 3.79
N ALA A 116 -26.45 -13.68 4.28
CA ALA A 116 -26.07 -14.35 5.52
C ALA A 116 -24.57 -14.74 5.64
N PRO A 117 -23.88 -15.21 4.58
CA PRO A 117 -22.45 -15.56 4.68
C PRO A 117 -21.51 -14.35 4.59
N LEU A 118 -22.02 -13.15 4.27
CA LEU A 118 -21.17 -11.97 4.06
C LEU A 118 -20.32 -11.58 5.28
N PRO A 119 -20.80 -11.64 6.54
CA PRO A 119 -19.95 -11.35 7.70
C PRO A 119 -18.74 -12.29 7.82
N ALA A 120 -18.91 -13.58 7.50
CA ALA A 120 -17.79 -14.52 7.49
C ALA A 120 -16.80 -14.19 6.36
N PHE A 121 -17.32 -13.86 5.17
CA PHE A 121 -16.53 -13.41 4.04
C PHE A 121 -15.74 -12.12 4.37
N HIS A 122 -16.37 -11.16 5.04
CA HIS A 122 -15.74 -9.93 5.52
C HIS A 122 -14.59 -10.19 6.50
N ALA A 123 -14.76 -11.16 7.40
CA ALA A 123 -13.69 -11.58 8.31
C ALA A 123 -12.51 -12.20 7.54
N ILE A 124 -12.76 -13.04 6.53
CA ILE A 124 -11.72 -13.63 5.68
C ILE A 124 -10.96 -12.54 4.91
N LEU A 125 -11.67 -11.56 4.33
CA LEU A 125 -11.05 -10.44 3.62
C LEU A 125 -10.13 -9.63 4.54
N ASN A 126 -10.60 -9.31 5.76
CA ASN A 126 -9.83 -8.59 6.76
C ASN A 126 -8.62 -9.38 7.27
N GLY A 127 -8.80 -10.67 7.56
CA GLY A 127 -7.70 -11.55 7.96
C GLY A 127 -6.64 -11.65 6.87
N THR A 128 -7.04 -11.83 5.61
CA THR A 128 -6.12 -11.86 4.47
C THR A 128 -5.43 -10.51 4.27
N CYS A 129 -6.15 -9.39 4.43
CA CYS A 129 -5.58 -8.06 4.41
C CYS A 129 -4.50 -7.88 5.49
N ALA A 130 -4.77 -8.29 6.74
CA ALA A 130 -3.82 -8.25 7.84
C ALA A 130 -2.55 -9.05 7.54
N LEU A 131 -2.70 -10.26 6.97
CA LEU A 131 -1.58 -11.10 6.55
C LEU A 131 -0.74 -10.44 5.45
N LEU A 132 -1.38 -9.85 4.44
CA LEU A 132 -0.68 -9.11 3.38
C LEU A 132 0.06 -7.87 3.91
N LEU A 133 -0.52 -7.16 4.88
CA LEU A 133 0.14 -6.02 5.54
C LEU A 133 1.41 -6.46 6.28
N ILE A 134 1.31 -7.51 7.09
CA ILE A 134 2.46 -8.09 7.81
C ILE A 134 3.52 -8.57 6.81
N LEU A 135 3.11 -9.33 5.79
CA LEU A 135 3.99 -9.83 4.75
C LEU A 135 4.68 -8.67 4.01
N GLY A 136 3.95 -7.60 3.68
CA GLY A 136 4.51 -6.43 3.02
C GLY A 136 5.62 -5.76 3.82
N VAL A 137 5.48 -5.66 5.15
CA VAL A 137 6.53 -5.15 6.03
C VAL A 137 7.74 -6.08 6.08
N ILE A 138 7.53 -7.39 6.13
CA ILE A 138 8.62 -8.38 6.07
C ILE A 138 9.38 -8.26 4.74
N LEU A 139 8.65 -8.15 3.62
CA LEU A 139 9.22 -8.07 2.27
C LEU A 139 10.05 -6.79 2.08
N ILE A 140 9.57 -5.64 2.54
CA ILE A 140 10.34 -4.39 2.41
C ILE A 140 11.58 -4.37 3.31
N ARG A 141 11.53 -4.97 4.50
CA ARG A 141 12.71 -5.16 5.36
C ARG A 141 13.77 -6.06 4.70
N LYS A 142 13.35 -7.02 3.89
CA LYS A 142 14.23 -7.87 3.06
C LYS A 142 14.64 -7.23 1.73
N GLY A 143 14.31 -5.97 1.49
CA GLY A 143 14.64 -5.27 0.23
C GLY A 143 13.82 -5.73 -0.99
N ARG A 144 12.80 -6.58 -0.83
CA ARG A 144 11.98 -7.11 -1.93
C ARG A 144 10.87 -6.14 -2.32
N VAL A 145 11.24 -5.01 -2.93
CA VAL A 145 10.34 -3.89 -3.24
C VAL A 145 9.17 -4.28 -4.14
N ALA A 146 9.41 -5.06 -5.21
CA ALA A 146 8.34 -5.49 -6.12
C ALA A 146 7.30 -6.35 -5.40
N ALA A 147 7.74 -7.32 -4.60
CA ALA A 147 6.85 -8.18 -3.82
C ALA A 147 6.08 -7.39 -2.74
N HIS A 148 6.75 -6.44 -2.06
CA HIS A 148 6.09 -5.51 -1.14
C HIS A 148 4.96 -4.75 -1.84
N ARG A 149 5.23 -4.19 -3.03
CA ARG A 149 4.23 -3.46 -3.82
C ARG A 149 3.03 -4.35 -4.15
N THR A 150 3.25 -5.58 -4.62
CA THR A 150 2.17 -6.52 -4.90
C THR A 150 1.34 -6.82 -3.66
N ALA A 151 1.98 -7.05 -2.51
CA ALA A 151 1.27 -7.27 -1.24
C ALA A 151 0.43 -6.04 -0.82
N MET A 152 0.96 -4.82 -0.95
CA MET A 152 0.22 -3.59 -0.59
C MET A 152 -0.95 -3.30 -1.53
N VAL A 153 -0.79 -3.55 -2.83
CA VAL A 153 -1.89 -3.43 -3.80
C VAL A 153 -2.96 -4.48 -3.53
N GLY A 154 -2.56 -5.72 -3.21
CA GLY A 154 -3.49 -6.77 -2.78
C GLY A 154 -4.26 -6.40 -1.51
N ALA A 155 -3.58 -5.87 -0.49
CA ALA A 155 -4.23 -5.42 0.74
C ALA A 155 -5.25 -4.30 0.47
N PHE A 156 -4.89 -3.32 -0.37
CA PHE A 156 -5.79 -2.24 -0.78
C PHE A 156 -7.00 -2.75 -1.56
N ALA A 157 -6.79 -3.68 -2.50
CA ALA A 157 -7.87 -4.29 -3.27
C ALA A 157 -8.85 -5.09 -2.39
N LEU A 158 -8.33 -5.89 -1.44
CA LEU A 158 -9.18 -6.62 -0.48
C LEU A 158 -9.99 -5.66 0.40
N SER A 159 -9.41 -4.54 0.85
CA SER A 159 -10.15 -3.52 1.60
C SER A 159 -11.27 -2.87 0.76
N ALA A 160 -11.04 -2.67 -0.55
CA ALA A 160 -12.08 -2.15 -1.44
C ALA A 160 -13.22 -3.17 -1.63
N VAL A 161 -12.90 -4.46 -1.84
CA VAL A 161 -13.90 -5.54 -1.94
C VAL A 161 -14.68 -5.67 -0.63
N PHE A 162 -14.00 -5.56 0.52
CA PHE A 162 -14.64 -5.54 1.83
C PHE A 162 -15.65 -4.39 1.91
N LEU A 163 -15.27 -3.17 1.55
CA LEU A 163 -16.16 -2.02 1.64
C LEU A 163 -17.42 -2.18 0.77
N ILE A 164 -17.27 -2.66 -0.47
CA ILE A 164 -18.40 -2.89 -1.38
C ILE A 164 -19.34 -3.96 -0.80
N SER A 165 -18.79 -5.10 -0.40
CA SER A 165 -19.59 -6.20 0.16
C SER A 165 -20.19 -5.85 1.53
N TYR A 166 -19.55 -4.98 2.31
CA TYR A 166 -20.05 -4.46 3.59
C TYR A 166 -21.30 -3.60 3.39
N VAL A 167 -21.25 -2.69 2.41
CA VAL A 167 -22.40 -1.86 2.05
C VAL A 167 -23.57 -2.71 1.55
N ILE A 168 -23.31 -3.72 0.71
CA ILE A 168 -24.35 -4.67 0.24
C ILE A 168 -25.00 -5.42 1.41
N TYR A 169 -24.19 -5.92 2.36
CA TYR A 169 -24.70 -6.60 3.54
C TYR A 169 -25.60 -5.68 4.37
N HIS A 170 -25.13 -4.48 4.72
CA HIS A 170 -25.87 -3.58 5.60
C HIS A 170 -27.07 -2.88 4.94
N SER A 171 -27.12 -2.80 3.61
CA SER A 171 -28.30 -2.26 2.90
C SER A 171 -29.49 -3.23 2.90
N GLN A 172 -29.25 -4.54 3.11
CA GLN A 172 -30.24 -5.62 2.97
C GLN A 172 -30.46 -6.45 4.26
N SER A 173 -29.44 -6.58 5.11
CA SER A 173 -29.50 -7.46 6.28
C SER A 173 -30.36 -6.85 7.41
N PRO A 174 -31.17 -7.67 8.12
CA PRO A 174 -31.71 -7.30 9.42
C PRO A 174 -30.55 -6.99 10.38
N GLY A 175 -30.65 -5.89 11.13
CA GLY A 175 -29.60 -5.51 12.08
C GLY A 175 -29.32 -6.65 13.08
N ALA A 176 -28.06 -7.04 13.21
CA ALA A 176 -27.65 -8.06 14.17
C ALA A 176 -27.31 -7.43 15.53
N HIS A 177 -27.76 -8.06 16.62
CA HIS A 177 -27.54 -7.57 17.98
C HIS A 177 -26.59 -8.47 18.75
N PHE A 178 -25.62 -7.87 19.45
CA PHE A 178 -24.69 -8.62 20.27
C PHE A 178 -25.39 -9.12 21.54
N GLY A 179 -25.51 -10.45 21.67
CA GLY A 179 -26.21 -11.12 22.77
C GLY A 179 -25.37 -11.44 24.00
N GLY A 180 -24.07 -11.10 24.00
CA GLY A 180 -23.17 -11.41 25.11
C GLY A 180 -23.43 -10.56 26.36
N GLU A 181 -23.27 -11.18 27.53
CA GLU A 181 -23.48 -10.60 28.86
C GLU A 181 -22.19 -10.57 29.70
N GLY A 182 -22.17 -9.73 30.75
CA GLY A 182 -21.00 -9.59 31.63
C GLY A 182 -19.82 -8.88 30.96
N TRP A 183 -18.59 -9.28 31.29
CA TRP A 183 -17.35 -8.61 30.87
C TRP A 183 -17.07 -8.63 29.36
N VAL A 184 -17.64 -9.59 28.61
CA VAL A 184 -17.43 -9.68 27.16
C VAL A 184 -18.09 -8.52 26.40
N ARG A 185 -19.20 -7.99 26.94
CA ARG A 185 -19.98 -6.91 26.33
C ARG A 185 -19.23 -5.58 26.20
N PRO A 186 -18.64 -5.01 27.28
CA PRO A 186 -17.85 -3.79 27.15
C PRO A 186 -16.59 -4.00 26.29
N VAL A 187 -15.96 -5.18 26.33
CA VAL A 187 -14.82 -5.51 25.45
C VAL A 187 -15.24 -5.49 23.98
N TYR A 188 -16.37 -6.13 23.65
CA TYR A 188 -16.93 -6.14 22.30
C TYR A 188 -17.19 -4.71 21.81
N PHE A 189 -17.91 -3.90 22.59
CA PHE A 189 -18.23 -2.53 22.17
C PHE A 189 -17.00 -1.64 22.09
N PHE A 190 -16.00 -1.81 22.95
CA PHE A 190 -14.73 -1.10 22.83
C PHE A 190 -14.05 -1.41 21.49
N ILE A 191 -13.91 -2.69 21.14
CA ILE A 191 -13.30 -3.13 19.88
C ILE A 191 -14.14 -2.69 18.68
N LEU A 192 -15.47 -2.82 18.74
CA LEU A 192 -16.37 -2.44 17.66
C LEU A 192 -16.30 -0.93 17.41
N ILE A 193 -16.43 -0.11 18.47
CA ILE A 193 -16.41 1.34 18.36
C ILE A 193 -15.04 1.82 17.86
N SER A 194 -13.93 1.30 18.39
CA SER A 194 -12.60 1.67 17.90
C SER A 194 -12.38 1.25 16.44
N HIS A 195 -12.88 0.08 16.03
CA HIS A 195 -12.80 -0.40 14.66
C HIS A 195 -13.55 0.52 13.69
N ILE A 196 -14.84 0.79 13.95
CA ILE A 196 -15.67 1.60 13.05
C ILE A 196 -15.23 3.07 13.00
N THR A 197 -14.63 3.59 14.08
CA THR A 197 -14.11 4.97 14.11
C THR A 197 -12.77 5.10 13.38
N LEU A 198 -11.91 4.09 13.46
CA LEU A 198 -10.61 4.10 12.77
C LEU A 198 -10.71 3.70 11.29
N ALA A 199 -11.72 2.92 10.88
CA ALA A 199 -11.87 2.48 9.49
C ALA A 199 -11.93 3.65 8.47
N PRO A 200 -12.72 4.73 8.69
CA PRO A 200 -12.69 5.90 7.82
C PRO A 200 -11.33 6.61 7.76
N VAL A 201 -10.54 6.54 8.83
CA VAL A 201 -9.20 7.16 8.90
C VAL A 201 -8.18 6.39 8.07
N VAL A 202 -8.34 5.07 7.93
CA VAL A 202 -7.48 4.23 7.09
C VAL A 202 -7.55 4.65 5.62
N LEU A 203 -8.72 5.02 5.11
CA LEU A 203 -8.91 5.34 3.69
C LEU A 203 -7.98 6.47 3.19
N PRO A 204 -7.98 7.69 3.76
CA PRO A 204 -7.08 8.75 3.32
C PRO A 204 -5.62 8.41 3.60
N LEU A 205 -5.30 7.75 4.73
CA LEU A 205 -3.92 7.32 5.03
C LEU A 205 -3.37 6.36 3.98
N ALA A 206 -4.15 5.35 3.61
CA ALA A 206 -3.79 4.37 2.59
C ALA A 206 -3.65 5.04 1.21
N LEU A 207 -4.61 5.89 0.83
CA LEU A 207 -4.56 6.63 -0.44
C LEU A 207 -3.32 7.50 -0.55
N TYR A 208 -3.00 8.31 0.47
CA TYR A 208 -1.77 9.09 0.48
C TYR A 208 -0.53 8.19 0.38
N THR A 209 -0.48 7.11 1.15
CA THR A 209 0.66 6.19 1.16
C THR A 209 0.91 5.59 -0.23
N VAL A 210 -0.16 5.21 -0.93
CA VAL A 210 -0.13 4.65 -2.29
C VAL A 210 0.24 5.71 -3.33
N VAL A 211 -0.36 6.91 -3.29
CA VAL A 211 -0.03 7.99 -4.23
C VAL A 211 1.43 8.43 -4.10
N ARG A 212 1.97 8.50 -2.88
CA ARG A 212 3.40 8.79 -2.67
C ARG A 212 4.31 7.73 -3.28
N ALA A 213 3.91 6.46 -3.24
CA ALA A 213 4.65 5.39 -3.90
C ALA A 213 4.61 5.56 -5.44
N PHE A 214 3.46 5.92 -6.02
CA PHE A 214 3.34 6.17 -7.47
C PHE A 214 4.12 7.42 -7.95
N ARG A 215 4.19 8.46 -7.13
CA ARG A 215 5.01 9.65 -7.36
C ARG A 215 6.52 9.42 -7.13
N ALA A 216 6.92 8.20 -6.77
CA ALA A 216 8.30 7.85 -6.40
C ALA A 216 8.86 8.65 -5.21
N GLU A 217 8.00 9.13 -4.32
CA GLU A 217 8.37 9.93 -3.15
C GLU A 217 8.57 9.06 -1.92
N PHE A 218 9.54 8.13 -1.99
CA PHE A 218 9.72 7.08 -0.99
C PHE A 218 10.00 7.61 0.43
N GLY A 219 10.66 8.77 0.57
CA GLY A 219 10.87 9.41 1.86
C GLY A 219 9.55 9.82 2.54
N ARG A 220 8.64 10.45 1.79
CA ARG A 220 7.30 10.83 2.28
C ARG A 220 6.40 9.61 2.49
N HIS A 221 6.46 8.64 1.57
CA HIS A 221 5.80 7.35 1.72
C HIS A 221 6.17 6.70 3.07
N ARG A 222 7.47 6.56 3.39
CA ARG A 222 7.93 5.96 4.65
C ARG A 222 7.50 6.75 5.88
N ARG A 223 7.43 8.08 5.79
CA ARG A 223 6.96 8.93 6.91
C ARG A 223 5.49 8.68 7.24
N ILE A 224 4.63 8.58 6.23
CA ILE A 224 3.20 8.34 6.41
C ILE A 224 2.94 6.86 6.75
N ALA A 225 3.64 5.94 6.08
CA ALA A 225 3.48 4.49 6.29
C ALA A 225 3.73 4.04 7.74
N ARG A 226 4.56 4.76 8.51
CA ARG A 226 4.75 4.50 9.95
C ARG A 226 3.48 4.65 10.78
N TRP A 227 2.53 5.47 10.32
CA TRP A 227 1.21 5.64 10.92
C TRP A 227 0.15 4.81 10.22
N THR A 228 0.18 4.77 8.87
CA THR A 228 -0.77 3.98 8.08
C THR A 228 -0.73 2.51 8.45
N PHE A 229 0.47 1.91 8.55
CA PHE A 229 0.62 0.48 8.82
C PHE A 229 -0.05 0.04 10.13
N PRO A 230 0.27 0.61 11.31
CA PRO A 230 -0.35 0.15 12.56
C PRO A 230 -1.85 0.39 12.60
N VAL A 231 -2.34 1.53 12.09
CA VAL A 231 -3.79 1.81 12.08
C VAL A 231 -4.52 0.85 11.13
N TRP A 232 -3.99 0.62 9.94
CA TRP A 232 -4.59 -0.29 8.97
C TRP A 232 -4.55 -1.75 9.46
N LEU A 233 -3.43 -2.19 10.05
CA LEU A 233 -3.32 -3.51 10.64
C LEU A 233 -4.29 -3.69 11.81
N TYR A 234 -4.42 -2.69 12.68
CA TYR A 234 -5.38 -2.71 13.79
C TYR A 234 -6.81 -2.92 13.29
N VAL A 235 -7.25 -2.11 12.31
CA VAL A 235 -8.60 -2.22 11.73
C VAL A 235 -8.79 -3.61 11.10
N ALA A 236 -7.83 -4.11 10.32
CA ALA A 236 -7.93 -5.43 9.70
C ALA A 236 -8.02 -6.56 10.75
N VAL A 237 -7.21 -6.55 11.80
CA VAL A 237 -7.25 -7.58 12.86
C VAL A 237 -8.53 -7.48 13.69
N THR A 238 -8.94 -6.27 14.06
CA THR A 238 -10.17 -6.07 14.85
C THR A 238 -11.43 -6.42 14.06
N GLY A 239 -11.43 -6.30 12.73
CA GLY A 239 -12.55 -6.77 11.90
C GLY A 239 -12.78 -8.28 12.02
N VAL A 240 -11.70 -9.08 12.08
CA VAL A 240 -11.78 -10.52 12.38
C VAL A 240 -12.30 -10.76 13.79
N ALA A 241 -11.77 -10.02 14.78
CA ALA A 241 -12.18 -10.17 16.17
C ALA A 241 -13.67 -9.86 16.38
N VAL A 242 -14.19 -8.78 15.79
CA VAL A 242 -15.62 -8.42 15.83
C VAL A 242 -16.47 -9.56 15.29
N TYR A 243 -16.10 -10.16 14.15
CA TYR A 243 -16.81 -11.32 13.61
C TYR A 243 -16.78 -12.52 14.55
N LEU A 244 -15.60 -12.90 15.07
CA LEU A 244 -15.47 -14.05 15.97
C LEU A 244 -16.29 -13.88 17.25
N MET A 245 -16.34 -12.67 17.79
CA MET A 245 -17.18 -12.36 18.96
C MET A 245 -18.68 -12.39 18.62
N MET A 246 -19.05 -11.95 17.42
CA MET A 246 -20.45 -11.94 16.96
C MET A 246 -20.94 -13.30 16.48
N ALA A 247 -20.03 -14.19 16.07
CA ALA A 247 -20.34 -15.45 15.39
C ALA A 247 -21.39 -16.32 16.11
N PRO A 248 -21.36 -16.49 17.45
CA PRO A 248 -22.37 -17.27 18.17
C PRO A 248 -23.78 -16.65 18.18
N TYR A 249 -23.88 -15.35 17.88
CA TYR A 249 -25.13 -14.58 17.96
C TYR A 249 -25.78 -14.33 16.60
N TYR A 250 -25.19 -14.83 15.51
CA TYR A 250 -25.89 -14.87 14.22
C TYR A 250 -26.99 -15.91 14.29
N VAL A 251 -28.23 -15.45 14.23
CA VAL A 251 -29.42 -16.29 14.11
C VAL A 251 -29.70 -16.41 12.61
N PHE A 252 -29.46 -17.60 12.06
CA PHE A 252 -29.74 -17.92 10.65
C PHE A 252 -31.09 -18.61 10.52
#